data_AF-A0AAW6SPX3-F1
#
_entry.id   AF-A0AAW6SPX3-F1
#
_cell.length_a   1.000
_cell.length_b   1.000
_cell.length_c   1.000
_cell.angle_alpha   90.00
_cell.angle_beta   90.00
_cell.angle_gamma   90.00
#
_symmetry.space_group_name_H-M   'P 1'
#
loop_
_entity.id
_entity.type
_entity.pdbx_description
1 polymer ?
#
loop_
_entity_poly.entity_id
_entity_poly.type
_entity_poly.pdbx_seq_one_letter_code
_entity_poly.pdbx_strand_id
1 'polypeptide(L)'
;QIRQTDVAGNVSDAVNLGDVTVDATLAAPSLALTTDTNITDDGITSNGEVTVSGLEADATWEYTTDGGSNWIDGTGTTFTLDEGVYTDGVVQIRQTDVAGNASDAVNLGDVTVDATIAAPSLALSEDTNITDDGITSNGEVTVSGLEADASWEYSLDGGSNWINGTGTT
;
A
#
# COMPACT_ATOMS: atom_id res chain seq x y z
N GLN A 1 17.76 -36.50 -30.67
CA GLN A 1 18.78 -36.59 -31.72
C GLN A 1 18.15 -36.38 -33.08
N ILE A 2 18.87 -35.77 -34.00
CA ILE A 2 18.49 -35.63 -35.41
C ILE A 2 19.64 -36.10 -36.30
N ARG A 3 19.30 -36.74 -37.42
CA ARG A 3 20.20 -37.02 -38.54
C ARG A 3 19.40 -36.91 -39.84
N GLN A 4 20.08 -36.70 -40.95
CA GLN A 4 19.44 -36.64 -42.26
C GLN A 4 19.97 -37.71 -43.20
N THR A 5 19.13 -38.06 -44.19
CA THR A 5 19.50 -38.88 -45.33
C THR A 5 19.23 -38.10 -46.60
N ASP A 6 20.22 -37.97 -47.49
CA ASP A 6 20.04 -37.27 -48.77
C ASP A 6 19.36 -38.15 -49.85
N VAL A 7 19.09 -37.57 -51.02
CA VAL A 7 18.43 -38.30 -52.14
C VAL A 7 19.28 -39.43 -52.70
N ALA A 8 20.60 -39.40 -52.47
CA ALA A 8 21.56 -40.43 -52.88
C ALA A 8 21.74 -41.52 -51.82
N GLY A 9 21.15 -41.36 -50.62
CA GLY A 9 21.21 -42.32 -49.52
C GLY A 9 22.33 -42.09 -48.52
N ASN A 10 23.07 -40.98 -48.57
CA ASN A 10 24.10 -40.67 -47.57
C ASN A 10 23.44 -40.25 -46.25
N VAL A 11 23.88 -40.84 -45.13
CA VAL A 11 23.35 -40.56 -43.79
C VAL A 11 24.37 -39.74 -42.99
N SER A 12 23.94 -38.64 -42.36
CA SER A 12 24.81 -37.86 -41.47
C SER A 12 25.01 -38.53 -40.11
N ASP A 13 26.02 -38.08 -39.36
CA ASP A 13 26.11 -38.35 -37.93
C ASP A 13 24.87 -37.79 -37.20
N ALA A 14 24.50 -38.44 -36.09
CA ALA A 14 23.41 -37.98 -35.25
C ALA A 14 23.88 -36.85 -34.32
N VAL A 15 23.14 -35.75 -34.31
CA VAL A 15 23.38 -34.62 -33.39
C VAL A 15 22.33 -34.64 -32.29
N ASN A 16 22.75 -34.38 -31.05
CA ASN A 16 21.88 -34.30 -29.88
C ASN A 16 21.73 -32.88 -29.38
N LEU A 17 20.57 -32.58 -28.81
CA LEU A 17 20.28 -31.27 -28.22
C LEU A 17 20.95 -31.07 -26.85
N GLY A 18 21.56 -32.12 -26.28
CA GLY A 18 22.04 -32.12 -24.89
C GLY A 18 20.90 -32.31 -23.90
N ASP A 19 21.20 -32.10 -22.62
CA ASP A 19 20.20 -32.13 -21.55
C ASP A 19 19.34 -30.87 -21.61
N VAL A 20 18.02 -31.05 -21.58
CA VAL A 20 17.03 -29.97 -21.54
C VAL A 20 16.13 -30.21 -20.34
N THR A 21 16.08 -29.23 -19.45
CA THR A 21 15.10 -29.18 -18.36
C THR A 21 14.00 -28.21 -18.74
N VAL A 22 12.75 -28.62 -18.59
CA VAL A 22 11.58 -27.75 -18.77
C VAL A 22 11.13 -27.34 -17.40
N ASP A 23 11.14 -26.04 -17.15
CA ASP A 23 10.48 -25.44 -16.00
C ASP A 23 9.15 -24.85 -16.45
N ALA A 24 8.07 -25.31 -15.84
CA ALA A 24 6.70 -24.91 -16.16
C ALA A 24 5.90 -24.58 -14.90
N THR A 25 6.55 -24.44 -13.76
CA THR A 25 5.90 -24.28 -12.47
C THR A 25 6.37 -23.01 -11.79
N LEU A 26 5.45 -22.08 -11.57
CA LEU A 26 5.70 -20.88 -10.79
C LEU A 26 4.56 -20.69 -9.78
N ALA A 27 4.91 -20.52 -8.51
CA ALA A 27 3.93 -20.24 -7.48
C ALA A 27 3.45 -18.78 -7.58
N ALA A 28 2.15 -18.57 -7.32
CA ALA A 28 1.64 -17.21 -7.19
C ALA A 28 2.22 -16.54 -5.93
N PRO A 29 2.61 -15.26 -6.01
CA PRO A 29 3.05 -14.51 -4.83
C PRO A 29 1.83 -14.12 -3.97
N SER A 30 2.07 -13.38 -2.88
CA SER A 30 1.03 -12.90 -1.97
C SER A 30 1.29 -11.47 -1.51
N LEU A 31 0.20 -10.78 -1.15
CA LEU A 31 0.18 -9.39 -0.69
C LEU A 31 -0.52 -9.27 0.66
N ALA A 32 -0.02 -8.39 1.51
CA ALA A 32 -0.70 -7.95 2.73
C ALA A 32 -0.21 -6.56 3.13
N LEU A 33 -1.06 -5.76 3.80
CA LEU A 33 -0.58 -4.61 4.56
C LEU A 33 0.43 -5.11 5.59
N THR A 34 1.59 -4.45 5.67
CA THR A 34 2.63 -4.79 6.66
C THR A 34 2.11 -4.52 8.07
N THR A 35 1.29 -3.48 8.21
CA THR A 35 0.52 -3.21 9.42
C THR A 35 -0.79 -2.53 9.02
N ASP A 36 -1.90 -3.13 9.45
CA ASP A 36 -3.23 -2.51 9.42
C ASP A 36 -3.47 -1.82 10.77
N THR A 37 -3.47 -0.49 10.80
CA THR A 37 -3.39 0.27 12.04
C THR A 37 -4.75 0.44 12.69
N ASN A 38 -4.78 0.59 14.02
CA ASN A 38 -5.98 0.82 14.85
C ASN A 38 -6.98 -0.36 14.89
N ILE A 39 -7.50 -0.79 13.75
CA ILE A 39 -8.40 -1.95 13.61
C ILE A 39 -7.73 -2.97 12.68
N THR A 40 -7.77 -4.24 13.06
CA THR A 40 -7.15 -5.30 12.26
C THR A 40 -8.12 -5.79 11.19
N ASP A 41 -7.60 -5.91 9.97
CA ASP A 41 -8.29 -6.46 8.78
C ASP A 41 -9.50 -5.63 8.33
N ASP A 42 -9.50 -4.31 8.58
CA ASP A 42 -10.49 -3.39 7.99
C ASP A 42 -9.95 -2.63 6.76
N GLY A 43 -8.64 -2.76 6.50
CA GLY A 43 -7.99 -2.19 5.33
C GLY A 43 -7.78 -0.67 5.42
N ILE A 44 -7.92 -0.07 6.60
CA ILE A 44 -7.69 1.36 6.83
C ILE A 44 -6.40 1.54 7.64
N THR A 45 -5.38 2.12 7.02
CA THR A 45 -4.05 2.21 7.63
C THR A 45 -3.43 3.61 7.55
N SER A 46 -2.74 4.01 8.60
CA SER A 46 -1.91 5.22 8.60
C SER A 46 -0.50 4.99 8.01
N ASN A 47 -0.21 3.76 7.56
CA ASN A 47 1.05 3.40 6.91
C ASN A 47 0.78 2.51 5.69
N GLY A 48 1.04 3.04 4.49
CA GLY A 48 0.84 2.33 3.23
C GLY A 48 1.90 1.26 2.90
N GLU A 49 2.74 0.81 3.84
CA GLU A 49 3.73 -0.23 3.56
C GLU A 49 3.06 -1.60 3.33
N VAL A 50 3.27 -2.18 2.16
CA VAL A 50 2.74 -3.47 1.74
C VAL A 50 3.88 -4.50 1.69
N THR A 51 3.65 -5.67 2.26
CA THR A 51 4.57 -6.80 2.21
C THR A 51 4.23 -7.73 1.05
N VAL A 52 5.26 -8.13 0.32
CA VAL A 52 5.22 -9.13 -0.76
C VAL A 52 5.88 -10.41 -0.26
N SER A 53 5.23 -11.55 -0.46
CA SER A 53 5.73 -12.86 -0.03
C SER A 53 5.53 -13.93 -1.10
N GLY A 54 6.27 -15.03 -1.00
CA GLY A 54 6.19 -16.13 -1.96
C GLY A 54 6.93 -15.89 -3.27
N LEU A 55 7.89 -14.95 -3.28
CA LEU A 55 8.78 -14.72 -4.41
C LEU A 55 9.76 -15.88 -4.57
N GLU A 56 9.87 -16.41 -5.78
CA GLU A 56 10.87 -17.44 -6.10
C GLU A 56 12.28 -16.84 -6.11
N ALA A 57 13.28 -17.67 -5.77
CA ALA A 57 14.67 -17.25 -5.80
C ALA A 57 15.07 -16.83 -7.22
N ASP A 58 15.76 -15.69 -7.32
CA ASP A 58 16.24 -15.10 -8.58
C ASP A 58 15.13 -14.67 -9.56
N ALA A 59 13.85 -14.73 -9.15
CA ALA A 59 12.73 -14.17 -9.91
C ALA A 59 12.71 -12.63 -9.85
N THR A 60 12.11 -12.01 -10.87
CA THR A 60 11.73 -10.60 -10.83
C THR A 60 10.26 -10.46 -10.45
N TRP A 61 9.88 -9.34 -9.85
CA TRP A 61 8.48 -9.05 -9.56
C TRP A 61 8.17 -7.59 -9.83
N GLU A 62 6.89 -7.34 -10.08
CA GLU A 62 6.36 -6.03 -10.40
C GLU A 62 4.98 -5.87 -9.75
N TYR A 63 4.60 -4.62 -9.50
CA TYR A 63 3.32 -4.25 -8.92
C TYR A 63 2.64 -3.16 -9.72
N THR A 64 1.34 -3.01 -9.53
CA THR A 64 0.54 -1.93 -10.09
C THR A 64 -0.29 -1.29 -8.98
N THR A 65 -0.56 -0.01 -9.13
CA THR A 65 -1.47 0.77 -8.27
C THR A 65 -2.57 1.45 -9.10
N ASP A 66 -2.74 1.03 -10.35
CA ASP A 66 -3.68 1.61 -11.33
C ASP A 66 -4.49 0.54 -12.08
N GLY A 67 -4.69 -0.62 -11.45
CA GLY A 67 -5.49 -1.72 -12.00
C GLY A 67 -4.84 -2.42 -13.19
N GLY A 68 -3.50 -2.45 -13.22
CA GLY A 68 -2.73 -3.15 -14.25
C GLY A 68 -2.50 -2.35 -15.52
N SER A 69 -2.79 -1.04 -15.52
CA SER A 69 -2.52 -0.16 -16.66
C SER A 69 -1.03 0.10 -16.82
N ASN A 70 -0.32 0.29 -15.70
CA ASN A 70 1.12 0.37 -15.63
C ASN A 70 1.64 -0.56 -14.54
N TRP A 71 2.82 -1.14 -14.80
CA TRP A 71 3.52 -2.00 -13.87
C TRP A 71 4.88 -1.41 -13.52
N ILE A 72 5.24 -1.51 -12.25
CA ILE A 72 6.42 -0.92 -11.64
C ILE A 72 7.28 -2.07 -11.11
N ASP A 73 8.56 -2.10 -11.49
CA ASP A 73 9.51 -3.09 -11.00
C ASP A 73 9.66 -2.99 -9.48
N GLY A 74 9.45 -4.11 -8.80
CA GLY A 74 9.63 -4.23 -7.36
C GLY A 74 11.08 -4.48 -6.97
N THR A 75 11.43 -4.12 -5.74
CA THR A 75 12.73 -4.46 -5.14
C THR A 75 12.54 -4.95 -3.71
N GLY A 76 13.36 -5.91 -3.27
CA GLY A 76 13.18 -6.52 -1.96
C GLY A 76 11.84 -7.24 -1.84
N THR A 77 11.15 -7.04 -0.71
CA THR A 77 9.89 -7.72 -0.36
C THR A 77 8.82 -6.75 0.12
N THR A 78 8.97 -5.45 -0.12
CA THR A 78 8.00 -4.43 0.28
C THR A 78 7.91 -3.30 -0.76
N PHE A 79 6.79 -2.58 -0.74
CA PHE A 79 6.62 -1.29 -1.40
C PHE A 79 5.66 -0.43 -0.57
N THR A 80 5.51 0.84 -0.93
CA THR A 80 4.66 1.79 -0.19
C THR A 80 3.61 2.38 -1.12
N LEU A 81 2.36 2.35 -0.67
CA LEU A 81 1.25 3.09 -1.25
C LEU A 81 1.25 4.52 -0.72
N ASP A 82 0.98 5.48 -1.59
CA ASP A 82 0.73 6.86 -1.19
C ASP A 82 -0.64 6.98 -0.50
N GLU A 83 -0.88 8.11 0.15
CA GLU A 83 -2.18 8.43 0.73
C GLU A 83 -3.29 8.39 -0.34
N GLY A 84 -4.38 7.69 -0.02
CA GLY A 84 -5.49 7.53 -0.96
C GLY A 84 -6.34 6.29 -0.72
N VAL A 85 -7.33 6.13 -1.61
CA VAL A 85 -8.28 5.01 -1.61
C VAL A 85 -7.99 4.12 -2.80
N TYR A 86 -7.71 2.85 -2.52
CA TYR A 86 -7.44 1.80 -3.48
C TYR A 86 -8.54 0.75 -3.39
N THR A 87 -9.43 0.70 -4.38
CA THR A 87 -10.47 -0.34 -4.43
C THR A 87 -9.89 -1.69 -4.86
N ASP A 88 -10.61 -2.78 -4.62
CA ASP A 88 -10.21 -4.12 -5.02
C ASP A 88 -9.79 -4.17 -6.52
N GLY A 89 -8.71 -4.91 -6.77
CA GLY A 89 -8.08 -5.03 -8.08
C GLY A 89 -7.22 -3.83 -8.52
N VAL A 90 -7.17 -2.72 -7.78
CA VAL A 90 -6.30 -1.58 -8.13
C VAL A 90 -4.83 -1.89 -7.79
N VAL A 91 -4.58 -2.48 -6.63
CA VAL A 91 -3.24 -2.89 -6.19
C VAL A 91 -3.04 -4.37 -6.46
N GLN A 92 -2.08 -4.69 -7.33
CA GLN A 92 -1.79 -6.07 -7.72
C GLN A 92 -0.28 -6.32 -7.81
N ILE A 93 0.13 -7.58 -7.73
CA ILE A 93 1.49 -8.03 -8.03
C ILE A 93 1.52 -9.20 -8.99
N ARG A 94 2.66 -9.37 -9.67
CA ARG A 94 3.03 -10.61 -10.36
C ARG A 94 4.54 -10.83 -10.30
N GLN A 95 4.99 -12.07 -10.50
CA GLN A 95 6.41 -12.40 -10.60
C GLN A 95 6.71 -13.18 -11.87
N THR A 96 7.97 -13.13 -12.31
CA THR A 96 8.51 -13.89 -13.45
C THR A 96 9.78 -14.62 -13.03
N ASP A 97 9.84 -15.93 -13.26
CA ASP A 97 10.99 -16.76 -12.90
C ASP A 97 12.15 -16.66 -13.91
N VAL A 98 13.26 -17.36 -13.62
CA VAL A 98 14.46 -17.39 -14.47
C VAL A 98 14.21 -18.07 -15.83
N ALA A 99 13.24 -18.98 -15.93
CA ALA A 99 12.84 -19.63 -17.17
C ALA A 99 11.89 -18.76 -18.02
N GLY A 100 11.39 -17.66 -17.47
CA GLY A 100 10.46 -16.72 -18.11
C GLY A 100 8.99 -17.08 -17.93
N ASN A 101 8.64 -17.98 -17.00
CA ASN A 101 7.24 -18.19 -16.65
C ASN A 101 6.77 -17.01 -15.81
N ALA A 102 5.55 -16.51 -16.08
CA ALA A 102 4.93 -15.43 -15.31
C ALA A 102 3.77 -15.99 -14.47
N SER A 103 3.61 -15.51 -13.24
CA SER A 103 2.47 -15.84 -12.40
C SER A 103 1.21 -15.10 -12.89
N ASP A 104 0.04 -15.60 -12.52
CA ASP A 104 -1.17 -14.77 -12.53
C ASP A 104 -1.00 -13.59 -11.56
N ALA A 105 -1.71 -12.49 -11.81
CA ALA A 105 -1.70 -11.33 -10.93
C ALA A 105 -2.53 -11.61 -9.65
N VAL A 106 -2.04 -11.14 -8.51
CA VAL A 106 -2.69 -11.30 -7.20
C VAL A 106 -3.04 -9.92 -6.65
N ASN A 107 -4.29 -9.76 -6.19
CA ASN A 107 -4.81 -8.50 -5.65
C ASN A 107 -4.56 -8.39 -4.14
N LEU A 108 -4.34 -7.17 -3.66
CA LEU A 108 -4.27 -6.87 -2.22
C LEU A 108 -5.65 -6.83 -1.55
N GLY A 109 -6.69 -6.42 -2.29
CA GLY A 109 -8.03 -6.10 -1.76
C GLY A 109 -8.27 -4.60 -1.66
N ASP A 110 -9.36 -4.21 -0.99
CA ASP A 110 -9.67 -2.80 -0.67
C ASP A 110 -8.71 -2.27 0.40
N VAL A 111 -8.10 -1.10 0.16
CA VAL A 111 -7.21 -0.42 1.11
C VAL A 111 -7.46 1.09 1.08
N THR A 112 -7.50 1.72 2.25
CA THR A 112 -7.40 3.17 2.41
C THR A 112 -6.15 3.50 3.20
N VAL A 113 -5.24 4.25 2.61
CA VAL A 113 -4.10 4.84 3.32
C VAL A 113 -4.51 6.24 3.75
N ASP A 114 -4.58 6.47 5.05
CA ASP A 114 -4.94 7.74 5.67
C ASP A 114 -3.85 8.14 6.68
N ALA A 115 -2.85 8.88 6.19
CA ALA A 115 -1.66 9.24 6.96
C ALA A 115 -1.69 10.69 7.46
N THR A 116 -2.74 11.45 7.13
CA THR A 116 -2.89 12.84 7.55
C THR A 116 -4.06 13.03 8.49
N ILE A 117 -3.90 14.00 9.39
CA ILE A 117 -5.01 14.52 10.19
C ILE A 117 -4.96 16.03 10.14
N ALA A 118 -6.10 16.67 9.87
CA ALA A 118 -6.17 18.12 9.88
C ALA A 118 -6.03 18.67 11.31
N ALA A 119 -5.22 19.72 11.48
CA ALA A 119 -5.10 20.39 12.78
C ALA A 119 -6.44 21.08 13.14
N PRO A 120 -6.90 20.97 14.40
CA PRO A 120 -8.10 21.67 14.83
C PRO A 120 -7.87 23.18 14.88
N SER A 121 -8.97 23.93 14.77
CA SER A 121 -9.00 25.39 14.91
C SER A 121 -9.74 25.80 16.17
N LEU A 122 -9.25 26.86 16.82
CA LEU A 122 -9.80 27.42 18.06
C LEU A 122 -10.24 28.86 17.84
N ALA A 123 -11.39 29.22 18.39
CA ALA A 123 -11.87 30.60 18.41
C ALA A 123 -12.65 30.88 19.70
N LEU A 124 -12.57 32.11 20.22
CA LEU A 124 -13.51 32.55 21.25
C LEU A 124 -14.94 32.50 20.68
N SER A 125 -15.87 31.96 21.47
CA SER A 125 -17.31 32.01 21.14
C SER A 125 -17.79 33.46 21.04
N GLU A 126 -17.24 34.34 21.89
CA GLU A 126 -17.46 35.78 21.89
C GLU A 126 -16.19 36.50 22.39
N ASP A 127 -15.69 37.45 21.61
CA ASP A 127 -14.65 38.40 22.03
C ASP A 127 -15.31 39.71 22.46
N THR A 128 -15.49 39.88 23.76
CA THR A 128 -16.36 40.94 24.30
C THR A 128 -15.69 42.32 24.25
N ASN A 129 -16.49 43.38 24.08
CA ASN A 129 -16.10 44.80 24.12
C ASN A 129 -15.23 45.28 22.93
N ILE A 130 -14.07 44.67 22.67
CA ILE A 130 -13.21 44.98 21.52
C ILE A 130 -12.99 43.70 20.74
N THR A 131 -13.20 43.74 19.43
CA THR A 131 -13.02 42.57 18.57
C THR A 131 -11.55 42.36 18.26
N ASP A 132 -11.09 41.11 18.38
CA ASP A 132 -9.77 40.61 17.99
C ASP A 132 -8.61 41.20 18.82
N ASP A 133 -8.90 41.60 20.07
CA ASP A 133 -7.84 41.95 21.04
C ASP A 133 -7.52 40.80 22.01
N GLY A 134 -8.32 39.73 21.98
CA GLY A 134 -8.15 38.54 22.80
C GLY A 134 -8.50 38.74 24.27
N ILE A 135 -9.23 39.82 24.61
CA ILE A 135 -9.65 40.15 25.97
C ILE A 135 -11.16 39.97 26.09
N THR A 136 -11.57 38.83 26.66
CA THR A 136 -12.98 38.47 26.80
C THR A 136 -13.41 38.26 28.25
N SER A 137 -14.69 38.54 28.52
CA SER A 137 -15.38 38.14 29.75
C SER A 137 -16.07 36.77 29.64
N ASN A 138 -16.15 36.20 28.42
CA ASN A 138 -16.68 34.87 28.15
C ASN A 138 -15.52 33.90 27.82
N GLY A 139 -15.23 32.96 28.73
CA GLY A 139 -14.13 32.01 28.57
C GLY A 139 -14.43 30.82 27.65
N GLU A 140 -15.62 30.75 27.04
CA GLU A 140 -15.99 29.65 26.15
C GLU A 140 -15.23 29.74 24.81
N VAL A 141 -14.50 28.66 24.51
CA VAL A 141 -13.75 28.48 23.25
C VAL A 141 -14.49 27.45 22.41
N THR A 142 -14.62 27.72 21.12
CA THR A 142 -15.14 26.76 20.15
C THR A 142 -14.00 26.04 19.44
N VAL A 143 -14.19 24.74 19.23
CA VAL A 143 -13.28 23.84 18.51
C VAL A 143 -13.92 23.44 17.19
N SER A 144 -13.17 23.56 16.11
CA SER A 144 -13.62 23.20 14.76
C SER A 144 -12.50 22.53 13.95
N GLY A 145 -12.82 22.01 12.77
CA GLY A 145 -11.85 21.31 11.92
C GLY A 145 -11.49 19.89 12.39
N LEU A 146 -12.29 19.32 13.30
CA LEU A 146 -12.15 17.93 13.72
C LEU A 146 -12.65 17.00 12.61
N GLU A 147 -11.92 15.92 12.36
CA GLU A 147 -12.36 14.84 11.50
C GLU A 147 -13.56 14.09 12.09
N ALA A 148 -14.32 13.44 11.23
CA ALA A 148 -15.45 12.62 11.65
C ALA A 148 -14.95 11.55 12.62
N ASP A 149 -15.67 11.40 13.73
CA ASP A 149 -15.39 10.42 14.79
C ASP A 149 -14.02 10.57 15.50
N ALA A 150 -13.28 11.66 15.23
CA ALA A 150 -12.06 11.98 15.94
C ALA A 150 -12.34 12.38 17.41
N SER A 151 -11.48 11.93 18.33
CA SER A 151 -11.42 12.44 19.69
C SER A 151 -10.47 13.62 19.78
N TRP A 152 -10.79 14.60 20.64
CA TRP A 152 -9.91 15.73 20.91
C TRP A 152 -9.74 15.96 22.42
N GLU A 153 -8.63 16.58 22.77
CA GLU A 153 -8.26 16.91 24.14
C GLU A 153 -7.76 18.36 24.21
N TYR A 154 -7.83 18.97 25.39
CA TYR A 154 -7.25 20.28 25.67
C TYR A 154 -6.42 20.27 26.95
N SER A 155 -5.54 21.26 27.08
CA SER A 155 -4.69 21.45 28.26
C SER A 155 -4.73 22.91 28.72
N LEU A 156 -4.81 23.11 30.03
CA LEU A 156 -4.78 24.43 30.68
C LEU A 156 -3.46 24.69 31.42
N ASP A 157 -2.51 23.75 31.35
CA ASP A 157 -1.25 23.77 32.10
C ASP A 157 -0.01 23.55 31.22
N GLY A 158 -0.12 23.95 29.94
CA GLY A 158 0.98 23.89 28.99
C GLY A 158 1.32 22.48 28.50
N GLY A 159 0.34 21.57 28.50
CA GLY A 159 0.48 20.20 28.04
C GLY A 159 0.93 19.20 29.11
N SER A 160 0.89 19.59 30.39
CA SER A 160 1.25 18.68 31.49
C SER A 160 0.12 17.69 31.77
N ASN A 161 -1.13 18.14 31.65
CA ASN A 161 -2.32 17.30 31.71
C ASN A 161 -3.24 17.62 30.52
N TRP A 162 -3.91 16.57 30.03
CA TRP A 162 -4.88 16.63 28.94
C TRP A 162 -6.26 16.20 29.45
N ILE A 163 -7.29 16.90 29.00
CA ILE A 163 -8.69 16.67 29.35
C ILE A 163 -9.46 16.41 28.06
N ASN A 164 -10.21 15.31 28.02
CA ASN A 164 -11.07 14.99 26.89
C ASN A 164 -12.09 16.11 26.67
N GLY A 165 -12.14 16.62 25.44
CA GLY A 165 -13.19 17.51 24.99
C GLY A 165 -14.46 16.74 24.64
N THR A 166 -15.57 17.46 24.54
CA THR A 166 -16.85 16.90 24.09
C THR A 166 -17.53 17.86 23.13
N GLY A 167 -18.00 17.38 21.98
CA GLY A 167 -18.61 18.25 20.98
C GLY A 167 -17.61 19.26 20.44
N THR A 168 -18.00 20.54 20.42
CA THR A 168 -17.24 21.64 19.80
C THR A 168 -16.91 22.77 20.78
N THR A 169 -16.95 22.52 22.09
CA THR A 169 -16.74 23.51 23.17
C THR A 169 -16.08 22.87 24.38
#